data_AF-F9PGP6-F1
#
_entry.id   AF-F9PGP6-F1
#
_cell.length_a   1.000
_cell.length_b   1.000
_cell.length_c   1.000
_cell.angle_alpha   90.00
_cell.angle_beta   90.00
_cell.angle_gamma   90.00
#
_symmetry.space_group_name_H-M   'P 1'
#
loop_
_entity.id
_entity.type
_entity.pdbx_description
1 polymer ?
#
loop_
_entity_poly.entity_id
_entity_poly.type
_entity_poly.pdbx_seq_one_letter_code
_entity_poly.pdbx_strand_id
1 'polypeptide(L)' 'MPTDRKPPLSPATGEFGRRVRARREQLGLSQEKLAERTTLHWSYIGQVERGQRNLSLHNILRIAHALDTDAGGLVSGLEV' A
#
# COMPACT_ATOMS: atom_id res chain seq x y z
N MET A 1 5.46 21.77 11.30
CA MET A 1 5.74 20.57 12.12
C MET A 1 6.44 19.56 11.23
N PRO A 2 7.74 19.28 11.40
CA PRO A 2 8.32 18.11 10.76
C PRO A 2 7.63 16.91 11.42
N THR A 3 6.76 16.22 10.69
CA THR A 3 6.21 14.96 11.18
C THR A 3 7.34 13.95 11.10
N ASP A 4 7.77 13.43 12.25
CA ASP A 4 8.73 12.33 12.35
C ASP A 4 8.20 11.12 11.57
N ARG A 5 8.46 11.08 10.26
CA ARG A 5 8.11 9.94 9.43
C ARG A 5 9.19 8.90 9.64
N LYS A 6 8.89 7.90 10.48
CA LYS A 6 9.67 6.66 10.55
C LYS A 6 9.92 6.14 9.13
N PRO A 7 11.17 5.72 8.82
CA PRO A 7 11.48 5.14 7.52
C PRO A 7 10.64 3.87 7.28
N PRO A 8 10.47 3.44 6.02
CA PRO A 8 9.91 2.14 5.70
C PRO A 8 10.64 1.02 6.44
N LEU A 9 9.94 -0.07 6.75
CA LEU A 9 10.53 -1.25 7.41
C LEU A 9 11.64 -1.90 6.57
N SER A 10 11.52 -1.87 5.24
CA SER A 10 12.55 -2.31 4.30
C SER A 10 12.42 -1.56 2.97
N PRO A 11 13.42 -1.65 2.07
CA PRO A 11 13.29 -1.14 0.70
C PRO A 11 12.05 -1.72 -0.02
N ALA A 12 11.79 -3.03 0.13
CA ALA A 12 10.61 -3.68 -0.41
C ALA A 12 9.28 -3.07 0.09
N THR A 13 9.11 -2.85 1.39
CA THR A 13 7.85 -2.27 1.90
C THR A 13 7.68 -0.83 1.47
N GLY A 14 8.78 -0.07 1.36
CA GLY A 14 8.77 1.29 0.83
C GLY A 14 8.34 1.35 -0.63
N GLU A 15 8.90 0.50 -1.49
CA GLU A 15 8.55 0.42 -2.91
C GLU A 15 7.13 -0.11 -3.12
N PHE A 16 6.73 -1.16 -2.40
CA PHE A 16 5.36 -1.66 -2.40
C PHE A 16 4.36 -0.54 -2.04
N GLY A 17 4.63 0.21 -0.97
CA GLY A 17 3.80 1.33 -0.53
C GLY A 17 3.68 2.43 -1.58
N ARG A 18 4.78 2.77 -2.25
CA ARG A 18 4.79 3.73 -3.38
C ARG A 18 3.92 3.26 -4.54
N ARG A 19 4.01 1.99 -4.94
CA ARG A 19 3.20 1.42 -6.02
C ARG A 19 1.71 1.39 -5.69
N VAL A 20 1.35 1.00 -4.47
CA VAL A 20 -0.03 1.08 -3.96
C VAL A 20 -0.56 2.50 -4.04
N ARG A 21 0.21 3.49 -3.56
CA ARG A 21 -0.16 4.90 -3.61
C ARG A 21 -0.35 5.39 -5.04
N ALA A 22 0.61 5.10 -5.93
CA ALA A 22 0.57 5.53 -7.31
C ALA A 22 -0.66 4.97 -8.03
N ARG A 23 -0.94 3.67 -7.87
CA ARG A 23 -2.14 3.05 -8.47
C ARG A 23 -3.43 3.59 -7.88
N ARG A 24 -3.49 3.84 -6.56
CA ARG A 24 -4.64 4.48 -5.91
C ARG A 24 -4.94 5.85 -6.52
N GLU A 25 -3.89 6.66 -6.71
CA GLU A 25 -4.01 8.01 -7.26
C GLU A 25 -4.41 8.00 -8.74
N GLN A 26 -3.90 7.04 -9.53
CA GLN A 26 -4.34 6.82 -10.92
C GLN A 26 -5.85 6.49 -11.04
N LEU A 27 -6.40 5.79 -10.04
CA LEU A 27 -7.82 5.46 -9.96
C LEU A 27 -8.67 6.59 -9.34
N GLY A 28 -8.07 7.71 -8.96
CA GLY A 28 -8.77 8.84 -8.32
C GLY A 28 -9.32 8.52 -6.94
N LEU A 29 -8.78 7.52 -6.23
CA LEU A 29 -9.29 7.08 -4.93
C LEU A 29 -8.61 7.83 -3.78
N SER A 30 -9.38 8.23 -2.76
CA SER A 30 -8.81 8.62 -1.47
C SER A 30 -8.32 7.38 -0.68
N GLN A 31 -7.49 7.58 0.35
CA GLN A 31 -7.09 6.48 1.24
C GLN A 31 -8.30 5.84 1.92
N GLU A 32 -9.26 6.64 2.35
CA GLU A 32 -10.53 6.17 2.91
C GLU A 32 -11.30 5.32 1.90
N LYS A 33 -11.36 5.76 0.63
CA LYS A 33 -12.07 5.00 -0.40
C LYS A 33 -11.42 3.66 -0.71
N LEU A 34 -10.08 3.59 -0.69
CA LEU A 34 -9.36 2.34 -0.81
C LEU A 34 -9.59 1.45 0.44
N ALA A 35 -9.65 2.04 1.63
CA ALA A 35 -9.93 1.34 2.86
C ALA A 35 -11.31 0.66 2.84
N GLU A 36 -12.34 1.38 2.37
CA GLU A 36 -13.69 0.83 2.16
C GLU A 36 -13.65 -0.39 1.23
N ARG A 37 -13.01 -0.25 0.04
CA ARG A 37 -12.92 -1.34 -0.96
C ARG A 37 -12.15 -2.55 -0.46
N THR A 38 -11.13 -2.32 0.37
CA THR A 38 -10.34 -3.40 0.94
C THR A 38 -10.95 -3.98 2.20
N THR A 39 -11.96 -3.34 2.82
CA THR A 39 -12.44 -3.61 4.18
C THR A 39 -11.32 -3.55 5.23
N LEU A 40 -10.37 -2.63 5.03
CA LEU A 40 -9.28 -2.33 5.96
C LEU A 40 -9.50 -0.94 6.55
N HIS A 41 -8.86 -0.64 7.68
CA HIS A 41 -8.93 0.70 8.25
C HIS A 41 -8.09 1.69 7.43
N TRP A 42 -8.57 2.92 7.21
CA TRP A 42 -7.88 3.92 6.37
C TRP A 42 -6.48 4.26 6.89
N SER A 43 -6.28 4.26 8.23
CA SER A 43 -4.96 4.48 8.81
C SER A 43 -3.99 3.36 8.49
N TYR A 44 -4.47 2.12 8.34
CA TYR A 44 -3.66 0.98 7.90
C TYR A 44 -3.24 1.16 6.44
N ILE A 45 -4.15 1.59 5.55
CA ILE A 45 -3.81 1.94 4.16
C ILE A 45 -2.72 3.02 4.14
N GLY A 46 -2.86 4.07 4.94
CA GLY A 46 -1.83 5.10 5.06
C GLY A 46 -0.48 4.56 5.55
N GLN A 47 -0.47 3.63 6.51
CA GLN A 47 0.76 2.98 6.98
C GLN A 47 1.39 2.09 5.89
N VAL A 48 0.58 1.38 5.11
CA VAL A 48 1.02 0.57 3.96
C VAL A 48 1.67 1.45 2.90
N GLU A 49 1.04 2.55 2.51
CA GLU A 49 1.60 3.49 1.51
C GLU A 49 2.93 4.11 1.94
N ARG A 50 3.19 4.19 3.25
CA ARG A 50 4.46 4.64 3.82
C ARG A 50 5.46 3.51 4.07
N GLY A 51 5.13 2.27 3.73
CA GLY A 51 5.99 1.10 3.95
C GLY A 51 6.17 0.73 5.43
N GLN A 52 5.27 1.16 6.31
CA GLN A 52 5.33 0.98 7.76
C GLN A 52 4.69 -0.32 8.25
N ARG A 53 4.24 -1.19 7.33
CA ARG A 53 3.62 -2.48 7.63
C ARG A 53 4.33 -3.58 6.87
N ASN A 54 4.57 -4.69 7.57
CA ASN A 54 4.77 -5.98 6.93
C ASN A 54 3.38 -6.60 6.70
N LEU A 55 3.01 -6.80 5.44
CA LEU A 55 1.68 -7.26 5.06
C LEU A 55 1.66 -8.78 4.94
N SER A 56 0.56 -9.41 5.38
CA SER A 56 0.28 -10.79 4.99
C SER A 56 -0.06 -10.86 3.49
N LEU A 57 0.19 -12.01 2.88
CA LEU A 57 -0.20 -12.28 1.49
C LEU A 57 -1.68 -11.96 1.23
N HIS A 58 -2.56 -12.32 2.17
CA HIS A 58 -3.99 -12.04 2.07
C HIS A 58 -4.32 -10.54 1.94
N ASN A 59 -3.63 -9.68 2.70
CA ASN A 59 -3.83 -8.23 2.59
C ASN A 59 -3.25 -7.65 1.30
N ILE A 60 -2.14 -8.20 0.80
CA ILE A 60 -1.59 -7.83 -0.52
C ILE A 60 -2.62 -8.12 -1.61
N LEU A 61 -3.23 -9.31 -1.61
CA LEU A 61 -4.26 -9.70 -2.57
C LEU A 61 -5.51 -8.81 -2.49
N ARG A 62 -5.97 -8.49 -1.27
CA ARG A 62 -7.11 -7.57 -1.07
C ARG A 62 -6.83 -6.17 -1.62
N ILE A 63 -5.63 -5.65 -1.37
CA ILE A 63 -5.21 -4.33 -1.86
C ILE A 63 -5.12 -4.35 -3.39
N ALA A 64 -4.50 -5.38 -3.98
CA ALA A 64 -4.39 -5.51 -5.43
C ALA A 64 -5.77 -5.56 -6.11
N HIS A 65 -6.68 -6.39 -5.59
CA HIS A 65 -8.07 -6.47 -6.07
C HIS A 65 -8.80 -5.12 -5.95
N ALA A 66 -8.69 -4.42 -4.82
CA ALA A 66 -9.33 -3.12 -4.63
C ALA A 66 -8.76 -2.00 -5.55
N LEU A 67 -7.52 -2.20 -6.01
CA LEU A 67 -6.78 -1.34 -6.94
C LEU A 67 -6.88 -1.77 -8.40
N ASP A 68 -7.75 -2.73 -8.71
CA ASP A 68 -7.97 -3.23 -10.09
C ASP A 68 -6.62 -3.53 -10.79
N THR A 69 -5.78 -4.30 -10.10
CA THR A 69 -4.44 -4.69 -10.56
C THR A 69 -4.09 -6.08 -10.05
N ASP A 70 -3.22 -6.77 -10.78
CA ASP A 70 -2.62 -8.01 -10.29
C ASP A 70 -1.61 -7.74 -9.16
N ALA A 71 -1.54 -8.65 -8.19
CA ALA A 71 -0.61 -8.52 -7.05
C ALA A 71 0.86 -8.59 -7.51
N GLY A 72 1.16 -9.35 -8.58
CA GLY A 72 2.46 -9.40 -9.22
C GLY A 72 2.93 -8.02 -9.72
N GLY A 73 2.02 -7.18 -10.18
CA GLY A 73 2.34 -5.79 -10.56
C GLY A 73 2.81 -4.94 -9.38
N LEU A 74 2.34 -5.25 -8.17
CA LEU A 74 2.76 -4.55 -6.95
C LEU A 74 4.07 -5.10 -6.38
N VAL A 75 4.33 -6.41 -6.52
CA VAL A 75 5.46 -7.09 -5.84
C VAL A 75 6.62 -7.50 -6.75
N SER A 76 6.48 -7.39 -8.07
CA SER A 76 7.54 -7.76 -9.01
C SER A 76 8.81 -6.94 -8.81
N GLY A 77 9.96 -7.63 -8.74
CA GLY A 77 11.27 -6.99 -8.59
C GLY A 77 11.49 -6.30 -7.24
N LEU A 78 10.74 -6.66 -6.19
CA LEU A 78 11.06 -6.20 -4.84
C LEU A 78 12.24 -6.99 -4.27
N GLU A 79 13.21 -6.29 -3.70
CA GLU A 79 14.37 -6.85 -3.01
C GLU A 79 14.20 -6.75 -1.49
N VAL A 80 14.50 -7.85 -0.77
CA VAL A 80 14.34 -7.97 0.70
C VAL A 80 15.65 -7.65 1.41
#